data_AF-A0A4V6PRW9-F1
#
_entry.id   AF-A0A4V6PRW9-F1
#
_cell.length_a   1.000
_cell.length_b   1.000
_cell.length_c   1.000
_cell.angle_alpha   90.00
_cell.angle_beta   90.00
_cell.angle_gamma   90.00
#
_symmetry.space_group_name_H-M   'P 1'
#
loop_
_entity.id
_entity.type
_entity.pdbx_description
1 polymer ?
#
loop_
_entity_poly.entity_id
_entity_poly.type
_entity_poly.pdbx_seq_one_letter_code
_entity_poly.pdbx_strand_id
1 'polypeptide(L)'
;MSSNTPTIRQELKSLRTIYGALIVGVVLFALIAIALTLKGGVKQEDPGFAQILLIVATLTALVNIPMGLSLFKRRTATISDEPLKNKIEIYRSAMIIRTAILEGNGFFFIVCYILTGATVFLIELLAIIVLMIYFFPTSSRLSKEMQHDLREL
;
A
#
# COMPACT_ATOMS: atom_id res chain seq x y z
N MET A 1 4.11 16.22 -36.21
CA MET A 1 3.78 16.08 -34.76
C MET A 1 3.96 14.63 -34.40
N SER A 2 5.09 14.23 -33.81
CA SER A 2 5.23 12.88 -33.26
C SER A 2 4.32 12.79 -32.04
N SER A 3 3.33 11.91 -32.08
CA SER A 3 2.49 11.63 -30.92
C SER A 3 3.40 11.10 -29.80
N ASN A 4 3.64 11.92 -28.77
CA ASN A 4 4.31 11.54 -27.52
C ASN A 4 3.42 10.59 -26.68
N THR A 5 2.79 9.60 -27.31
CA THR A 5 2.02 8.58 -26.62
C THR A 5 3.02 7.61 -25.99
N PRO A 6 3.06 7.51 -24.65
CA PRO A 6 3.95 6.57 -24.00
C PRO A 6 3.66 5.15 -24.47
N THR A 7 4.71 4.36 -24.64
CA THR A 7 4.59 2.94 -24.96
C THR A 7 3.99 2.18 -23.77
N ILE A 8 3.31 1.05 -24.02
CA ILE A 8 2.75 0.19 -22.96
C ILE A 8 3.81 -0.14 -21.89
N ARG A 9 5.03 -0.48 -22.32
CA ARG A 9 6.16 -0.76 -21.42
C ARG A 9 6.48 0.42 -20.48
N GLN A 10 6.40 1.66 -20.98
CA GLN A 10 6.62 2.86 -20.17
C GLN A 10 5.48 3.05 -19.16
N GLU A 11 4.23 2.80 -19.54
CA GLU A 11 3.08 2.88 -18.64
C GLU A 11 3.16 1.82 -17.51
N LEU A 12 3.50 0.57 -17.84
CA LEU A 12 3.68 -0.49 -16.84
C LEU A 12 4.88 -0.22 -15.92
N LYS A 13 5.96 0.36 -16.45
CA LYS A 13 7.09 0.83 -15.62
C LYS A 13 6.66 1.93 -14.67
N SER A 14 5.87 2.90 -15.15
CA SER A 14 5.31 3.97 -14.32
C SER A 14 4.47 3.42 -13.16
N LEU A 15 3.60 2.42 -13.41
CA LEU A 15 2.84 1.74 -12.34
C LEU A 15 3.73 1.18 -11.23
N ARG A 16 4.80 0.48 -11.61
CA ARG A 16 5.77 -0.10 -10.65
C ARG A 16 6.53 0.98 -9.89
N THR A 17 6.90 2.07 -10.55
CA THR A 17 7.55 3.21 -9.90
C THR A 17 6.64 3.86 -8.87
N ILE A 18 5.38 4.12 -9.21
CA ILE A 18 4.39 4.70 -8.29
C ILE A 18 4.20 3.78 -7.09
N TYR A 19 3.95 2.49 -7.33
CA TYR A 19 3.74 1.53 -6.25
C TYR A 19 4.97 1.36 -5.34
N GLY A 20 6.15 1.26 -5.94
CA GLY A 20 7.41 1.18 -5.22
C GLY A 20 7.67 2.42 -4.36
N ALA A 21 7.36 3.62 -4.87
CA ALA A 21 7.50 4.86 -4.12
C ALA A 21 6.61 4.88 -2.86
N LEU A 22 5.39 4.35 -2.93
CA LEU A 22 4.49 4.24 -1.76
C LEU A 22 5.08 3.31 -0.68
N ILE A 23 5.61 2.14 -1.06
CA ILE A 23 6.30 1.25 -0.11
C ILE A 23 7.52 1.94 0.51
N VAL A 24 8.36 2.55 -0.32
CA VAL A 24 9.58 3.24 0.14
C VAL A 24 9.23 4.37 1.11
N GLY A 25 8.15 5.11 0.86
CA GLY A 25 7.64 6.13 1.77
C GLY A 25 7.39 5.59 3.18
N VAL A 26 6.61 4.50 3.29
CA VAL A 26 6.32 3.85 4.59
C VAL A 26 7.61 3.36 5.26
N VAL A 27 8.51 2.71 4.52
CA VAL A 27 9.77 2.18 5.06
C VAL A 27 10.66 3.32 5.59
N LEU A 28 10.81 4.41 4.84
CA LEU A 28 11.62 5.55 5.28
C LEU A 28 11.04 6.21 6.53
N PHE A 29 9.72 6.39 6.60
CA PHE A 29 9.06 6.89 7.80
C PHE A 29 9.26 5.98 9.00
N ALA A 30 9.19 4.66 8.81
CA ALA A 30 9.45 3.67 9.85
C ALA A 30 10.87 3.79 10.40
N LEU A 31 11.87 3.92 9.52
CA LEU A 31 13.28 4.08 9.92
C LEU A 31 13.48 5.38 10.73
N ILE A 32 12.88 6.48 10.28
CA ILE A 32 12.92 7.76 11.02
C ILE A 32 12.25 7.61 12.39
N ALA A 33 11.08 6.98 12.45
CA ALA A 33 10.37 6.74 13.70
C ALA A 33 11.20 5.93 14.70
N ILE A 34 11.83 4.84 14.25
CA ILE A 34 12.74 4.02 15.07
C ILE A 34 13.92 4.86 15.56
N ALA A 35 14.56 5.63 14.68
CA ALA A 35 15.68 6.48 15.06
C ALA A 35 15.30 7.55 16.10
N LEU A 36 14.10 8.14 15.98
CA LEU A 36 13.57 9.11 16.94
C LEU A 36 13.28 8.46 18.29
N THR A 37 12.62 7.30 18.31
CA THR A 37 12.28 6.59 19.55
C THR A 37 13.53 6.11 20.28
N LEU A 38 14.55 5.60 19.57
CA LEU A 38 15.83 5.18 20.16
C LEU A 38 16.61 6.32 20.82
N LYS A 39 16.46 7.57 20.35
CA LYS A 39 17.12 8.76 20.92
C LYS A 39 16.39 9.38 22.11
N GLY A 40 15.41 8.66 22.68
CA GLY A 40 14.61 9.16 23.79
C GLY A 40 13.34 9.86 23.34
N GLY A 41 12.66 9.31 22.33
CA GLY A 41 11.34 9.77 21.85
C GLY A 41 10.26 9.75 22.94
N VAL A 42 9.00 9.90 22.54
CA VAL A 42 7.88 9.97 23.51
C VAL A 42 7.80 8.67 24.29
N LYS A 43 8.09 8.74 25.60
CA LYS A 43 7.94 7.63 26.53
C LYS A 43 6.64 7.83 27.29
N GLN A 44 5.56 7.31 26.74
CA GLN A 44 4.30 7.23 27.46
C GLN A 44 4.37 6.06 28.43
N GLU A 45 4.33 6.34 29.74
CA GLU A 45 4.47 5.32 30.78
C GLU A 45 3.16 4.58 31.10
N ASP A 46 2.01 5.08 30.63
CA ASP A 46 0.70 4.45 30.84
C ASP A 46 0.50 3.25 29.90
N PRO A 47 0.48 2.00 30.42
CA PRO A 47 0.25 0.81 29.61
C PRO A 47 -1.16 0.78 29.00
N GLY A 48 -2.15 1.42 29.65
CA GLY A 48 -3.53 1.45 29.17
C GLY A 48 -3.68 2.20 27.85
N PHE A 49 -2.94 3.30 27.69
CA PHE A 49 -2.93 4.06 26.44
C PHE A 49 -2.41 3.23 25.25
N ALA A 50 -1.30 2.50 25.43
CA ALA A 50 -0.76 1.63 24.39
C ALA A 50 -1.72 0.49 24.02
N GLN A 51 -2.43 -0.09 24.99
CA GLN A 51 -3.44 -1.11 24.75
C GLN A 51 -4.63 -0.59 23.93
N ILE A 52 -5.14 0.61 24.26
CA ILE A 52 -6.23 1.23 23.50
C ILE A 52 -5.78 1.49 22.06
N LEU A 53 -4.59 2.05 21.87
CA LEU A 53 -4.06 2.29 20.52
C LEU A 53 -3.86 0.99 19.74
N LEU A 54 -3.42 -0.09 20.38
CA LEU A 54 -3.29 -1.40 19.74
C LEU A 54 -4.65 -1.93 19.29
N ILE A 55 -5.68 -1.84 20.12
CA ILE A 55 -7.04 -2.25 19.74
C ILE A 55 -7.52 -1.46 18.52
N VAL A 56 -7.34 -0.14 18.53
CA VAL A 56 -7.74 0.72 17.40
C VAL A 56 -6.93 0.41 16.14
N ALA A 57 -5.62 0.23 16.26
CA ALA A 57 -4.72 -0.14 15.17
C ALA A 57 -5.12 -1.46 14.53
N THR A 58 -5.32 -2.50 15.33
CA THR A 58 -5.74 -3.81 14.82
C THR A 58 -7.13 -3.74 14.18
N LEU A 59 -8.11 -3.07 14.80
CA LEU A 59 -9.47 -2.95 14.25
C LEU A 59 -9.49 -2.17 12.93
N THR A 60 -8.75 -1.07 12.84
CA THR A 60 -8.64 -0.30 11.59
C THR A 60 -7.99 -1.15 10.50
N ALA A 61 -6.97 -1.95 10.82
CA ALA A 61 -6.37 -2.91 9.90
C ALA A 61 -7.38 -3.94 9.37
N LEU A 62 -8.13 -4.56 10.29
CA LEU A 62 -9.15 -5.57 9.98
C LEU A 62 -10.26 -5.05 9.08
N VAL A 63 -10.59 -3.76 9.16
CA VAL A 63 -11.60 -3.12 8.28
C VAL A 63 -10.98 -2.65 6.97
N ASN A 64 -9.85 -1.97 7.02
CA ASN A 64 -9.24 -1.31 5.86
C ASN A 64 -8.68 -2.31 4.84
N ILE A 65 -8.12 -3.44 5.28
CA ILE A 65 -7.61 -4.47 4.36
C ILE A 65 -8.74 -5.01 3.45
N PRO A 66 -9.84 -5.59 3.97
CA PRO A 66 -10.92 -6.08 3.11
C PRO A 66 -11.62 -4.95 2.36
N MET A 67 -11.70 -3.73 2.92
CA MET A 67 -12.21 -2.57 2.21
C MET A 67 -11.37 -2.26 0.95
N GLY A 68 -10.04 -2.23 1.08
CA GLY A 68 -9.13 -2.02 -0.06
C GLY A 68 -9.27 -3.10 -1.13
N LEU A 69 -9.43 -4.37 -0.73
CA LEU A 69 -9.67 -5.48 -1.66
C LEU A 69 -11.03 -5.37 -2.37
N SER A 70 -12.08 -5.03 -1.62
CA SER A 70 -13.43 -4.86 -2.13
C SER A 70 -13.52 -3.69 -3.12
N LEU A 71 -12.92 -2.54 -2.79
CA LEU A 71 -12.88 -1.38 -3.67
C LEU A 71 -12.07 -1.66 -4.94
N PHE A 72 -10.94 -2.36 -4.82
CA PHE A 72 -10.18 -2.80 -5.99
C PHE A 72 -11.06 -3.66 -6.91
N LYS A 73 -11.67 -4.72 -6.36
CA LYS A 73 -12.54 -5.63 -7.11
C LYS A 73 -13.72 -4.91 -7.77
N ARG A 74 -14.36 -3.98 -7.06
CA ARG A 74 -15.47 -3.18 -7.60
C ARG A 74 -15.02 -2.31 -8.77
N ARG A 75 -13.85 -1.67 -8.66
CA ARG A 75 -13.30 -0.79 -9.71
C ARG A 75 -12.82 -1.55 -10.95
N THR A 76 -12.39 -2.80 -10.78
CA THR A 76 -11.93 -3.64 -11.89
C THR A 76 -12.98 -4.65 -12.35
N ALA A 77 -14.25 -4.50 -11.96
CA ALA A 77 -15.29 -5.49 -12.24
C ALA A 77 -15.57 -5.66 -13.74
N THR A 78 -15.49 -4.58 -14.51
CA THR A 78 -15.76 -4.54 -15.96
C THR A 78 -14.50 -4.34 -16.79
N ILE A 79 -13.31 -4.59 -16.21
CA ILE A 79 -12.03 -4.31 -16.87
C ILE A 79 -11.75 -5.23 -18.07
N SER A 80 -12.43 -6.37 -18.19
CA SER A 80 -12.24 -7.34 -19.27
C SER A 80 -12.54 -6.75 -20.65
N ASP A 81 -13.57 -5.90 -20.71
CA ASP A 81 -14.21 -5.47 -21.96
C ASP A 81 -13.56 -4.20 -22.53
N GLU A 82 -12.62 -3.62 -21.77
CA GLU A 82 -11.94 -2.39 -22.10
C GLU A 82 -10.70 -2.64 -22.99
N PRO A 83 -10.35 -1.71 -23.90
CA PRO A 83 -9.09 -1.77 -24.61
C PRO A 83 -7.91 -1.64 -23.64
N LEU A 84 -6.75 -2.25 -23.96
CA LEU A 84 -5.58 -2.33 -23.07
C LEU A 84 -5.19 -1.00 -22.41
N LYS A 85 -5.19 0.09 -23.18
CA LYS A 85 -4.89 1.43 -22.66
C LYS A 85 -5.84 1.84 -21.52
N ASN A 86 -7.14 1.60 -21.67
CA ASN A 86 -8.13 1.87 -20.63
C ASN A 86 -7.96 0.93 -19.44
N LYS A 87 -7.62 -0.35 -19.68
CA LYS A 87 -7.33 -1.31 -18.60
C LYS A 87 -6.19 -0.81 -17.70
N ILE A 88 -5.12 -0.29 -18.29
CA ILE A 88 -3.97 0.24 -17.56
C ILE A 88 -4.39 1.40 -16.64
N GLU A 89 -5.23 2.31 -17.15
CA GLU A 89 -5.67 3.47 -16.37
C GLU A 89 -6.68 3.12 -15.27
N ILE A 90 -7.63 2.21 -15.54
CA ILE A 90 -8.54 1.67 -14.51
C ILE A 90 -7.75 0.95 -13.43
N TYR A 91 -6.78 0.11 -13.83
CA TYR A 91 -5.90 -0.59 -12.92
C TYR A 91 -5.08 0.38 -12.07
N ARG A 92 -4.46 1.40 -12.69
CA ARG A 92 -3.68 2.44 -12.00
C ARG A 92 -4.49 3.06 -10.87
N SER A 93 -5.70 3.52 -11.16
CA SER A 93 -6.58 4.15 -10.18
C SER A 93 -6.96 3.18 -9.06
N ALA A 94 -7.39 1.96 -9.40
CA ALA A 94 -7.78 0.95 -8.42
C ALA A 94 -6.60 0.52 -7.52
N MET A 95 -5.42 0.34 -8.10
CA MET A 95 -4.18 -0.01 -7.41
C MET A 95 -3.76 1.09 -6.44
N ILE A 96 -3.78 2.37 -6.85
CA ILE A 96 -3.44 3.50 -5.99
C ILE A 96 -4.39 3.54 -4.79
N ILE A 97 -5.70 3.40 -5.01
CA ILE A 97 -6.69 3.43 -3.92
C ILE A 97 -6.48 2.27 -2.94
N ARG A 98 -6.31 1.03 -3.44
CA ARG A 98 -6.01 -0.14 -2.59
C ARG A 98 -4.76 0.11 -1.76
N THR A 99 -3.71 0.66 -2.39
CA THR A 99 -2.41 0.85 -1.74
C THR A 99 -2.44 1.99 -0.72
N ALA A 100 -3.11 3.09 -1.01
CA ALA A 100 -3.28 4.21 -0.08
C ALA A 100 -4.01 3.78 1.20
N ILE A 101 -4.99 2.89 1.10
CA ILE A 101 -5.68 2.32 2.27
C ILE A 101 -4.72 1.47 3.13
N LEU A 102 -3.86 0.66 2.49
CA LEU A 102 -2.86 -0.14 3.21
C LEU A 102 -1.74 0.73 3.82
N GLU A 103 -1.25 1.70 3.05
CA GLU A 103 -0.23 2.67 3.47
C GLU A 103 -0.73 3.52 4.65
N GLY A 104 -1.99 3.95 4.63
CA GLY A 104 -2.62 4.67 5.74
C GLY A 104 -2.55 3.90 7.06
N ASN A 105 -2.77 2.58 7.03
CA ASN A 105 -2.56 1.74 8.22
C ASN A 105 -1.08 1.71 8.63
N GLY A 106 -0.16 1.58 7.66
CA GLY A 106 1.27 1.61 7.94
C GLY A 106 1.70 2.89 8.66
N PHE A 107 1.26 4.05 8.17
CA PHE A 107 1.51 5.32 8.86
C PHE A 107 0.83 5.40 10.23
N PHE A 108 -0.38 4.87 10.37
CA PHE A 108 -1.05 4.84 11.67
C PHE A 108 -0.26 4.02 12.70
N PHE A 109 0.24 2.83 12.33
CA PHE A 109 1.09 2.01 13.20
C PHE A 109 2.40 2.73 13.56
N ILE A 110 3.01 3.43 12.60
CA ILE A 110 4.20 4.24 12.86
C ILE A 110 3.90 5.34 13.88
N VAL A 111 2.77 6.04 13.75
CA VAL A 111 2.35 7.06 14.72
C VAL A 111 2.14 6.44 16.10
N CYS A 112 1.43 5.31 16.20
CA CYS A 112 1.25 4.60 17.47
C CYS A 112 2.58 4.18 18.10
N TYR A 113 3.54 3.71 17.29
CA TYR A 113 4.90 3.39 17.74
C TYR A 113 5.64 4.62 18.27
N ILE A 114 5.59 5.76 17.57
CA ILE A 114 6.24 7.00 18.02
C ILE A 114 5.65 7.47 19.35
N LEU A 115 4.33 7.38 19.53
CA LEU A 115 3.64 7.87 20.72
C LEU A 115 3.85 7.00 21.96
N THR A 116 4.08 5.69 21.78
CA THR A 116 4.11 4.71 22.88
C THR A 116 5.48 4.09 23.11
N GLY A 117 6.33 4.07 22.09
CA GLY A 117 7.56 3.27 22.05
C GLY A 117 7.33 1.76 21.98
N ALA A 118 6.08 1.28 21.92
CA ALA A 118 5.78 -0.14 22.01
C ALA A 118 6.07 -0.87 20.68
N THR A 119 6.98 -1.84 20.71
CA THR A 119 7.45 -2.55 19.51
C THR A 119 6.38 -3.41 18.82
N VAL A 120 5.26 -3.69 19.48
CA VAL A 120 4.11 -4.41 18.90
C VAL A 120 3.57 -3.72 17.64
N PHE A 121 3.57 -2.39 17.61
CA PHE A 121 3.15 -1.62 16.43
C PHE A 121 4.09 -1.81 15.23
N LEU A 122 5.37 -2.11 15.47
CA LEU A 122 6.32 -2.45 14.41
C LEU A 122 6.03 -3.83 13.79
N ILE A 123 5.42 -4.75 14.56
CA ILE A 123 4.99 -6.05 14.04
C ILE A 123 3.79 -5.87 13.11
N GLU A 124 2.79 -5.06 13.50
CA GLU A 124 1.66 -4.71 12.62
C GLU A 124 2.14 -3.99 11.36
N LEU A 125 3.11 -3.08 11.50
CA LEU A 125 3.77 -2.42 10.37
C LEU A 125 4.49 -3.39 9.43
N LEU A 126 5.23 -4.36 9.98
CA LEU A 126 5.89 -5.36 9.15
C LEU A 126 4.86 -6.18 8.36
N ALA A 127 3.75 -6.57 9.00
CA ALA A 127 2.66 -7.30 8.35
C ALA A 127 2.05 -6.50 7.19
N ILE A 128 1.81 -5.19 7.36
CA ILE A 128 1.24 -4.36 6.29
C ILE A 128 2.24 -4.14 5.15
N ILE A 129 3.54 -3.97 5.45
CA ILE A 129 4.59 -3.85 4.42
C ILE A 129 4.69 -5.14 3.61
N VAL A 130 4.68 -6.31 4.26
CA VAL A 130 4.66 -7.62 3.57
C VAL A 130 3.43 -7.73 2.67
N LEU A 131 2.26 -7.28 3.14
CA LEU A 131 1.04 -7.27 2.34
C LEU A 131 1.14 -6.34 1.13
N MET A 132 1.74 -5.15 1.28
CA MET A 132 2.01 -4.24 0.15
C MET A 132 2.99 -4.89 -0.85
N ILE A 133 4.07 -5.51 -0.38
CA ILE A 133 5.01 -6.23 -1.25
C ILE A 133 4.30 -7.37 -2.00
N TYR A 134 3.42 -8.11 -1.34
CA TYR A 134 2.61 -9.14 -1.99
C TYR A 134 1.76 -8.58 -3.15
N PHE A 135 1.20 -7.38 -2.99
CA PHE A 135 0.39 -6.71 -4.01
C PHE A 135 1.19 -5.92 -5.06
N PHE A 136 2.52 -6.02 -5.06
CA PHE A 136 3.37 -5.35 -6.04
C PHE A 136 2.98 -5.73 -7.49
N PRO A 137 2.90 -4.76 -8.43
CA PRO A 137 2.42 -4.98 -9.79
C PRO A 137 3.46 -5.68 -10.69
N THR A 138 3.67 -6.98 -10.43
CA THR A 138 4.45 -7.87 -11.31
C THR A 138 3.70 -8.13 -12.61
N SER A 139 4.41 -8.53 -13.68
CA SER A 139 3.76 -8.81 -14.97
C SER A 139 2.66 -9.87 -14.87
N SER A 140 2.87 -10.92 -14.07
CA SER A 140 1.86 -11.96 -13.82
C SER A 140 0.64 -11.41 -13.07
N ARG A 141 0.83 -10.54 -12.07
CA ARG A 141 -0.28 -9.90 -11.35
C ARG A 141 -1.06 -8.97 -12.27
N LEU A 142 -0.37 -8.16 -13.09
CA LEU A 142 -1.00 -7.26 -14.05
C LEU A 142 -1.86 -8.02 -15.05
N SER A 143 -1.31 -9.09 -15.66
CA SER A 143 -2.07 -9.97 -16.57
C SER A 143 -3.34 -10.52 -15.91
N LYS A 144 -3.23 -11.03 -14.67
CA LYS A 144 -4.38 -11.60 -13.94
C LYS A 144 -5.41 -10.55 -13.54
N GLU A 145 -4.98 -9.44 -12.94
CA GLU A 145 -5.88 -8.41 -12.40
C GLU A 145 -6.49 -7.53 -13.51
N MET A 146 -5.80 -7.34 -14.65
CA MET A 146 -6.34 -6.68 -15.84
C MET A 146 -7.09 -7.63 -16.78
N GLN A 147 -7.03 -8.94 -16.56
CA GLN A 147 -7.58 -9.96 -17.44
C GLN A 147 -7.09 -9.77 -18.90
N HIS A 148 -5.76 -9.80 -19.06
CA HIS A 148 -5.09 -9.60 -20.35
C HIS A 148 -3.94 -10.58 -20.54
N ASP A 149 -3.60 -10.94 -21.78
CA ASP A 149 -2.54 -11.91 -22.05
C ASP A 149 -1.18 -11.37 -21.59
N LEU A 150 -0.45 -12.19 -20.84
CA LEU A 150 0.89 -11.87 -20.36
C LEU A 150 1.89 -11.61 -21.50
N ARG A 151 1.70 -12.23 -22.67
CA ARG A 151 2.57 -12.07 -23.85
C ARG A 151 2.42 -10.70 -24.51
N GLU A 152 1.32 -10.01 -24.23
CA GLU A 152 0.98 -8.70 -24.79
C GLU A 152 1.37 -7.53 -23.84
N LEU A 153 1.97 -7.84 -22.67
CA LEU A 153 2.43 -6.90 -21.63
C LEU A 153 3.97 -6.77 -21.58
#